data_AF-A0A1U7CRX9-F1
#
_entry.id   AF-A0A1U7CRX9-F1
#
_cell.length_a   1.000
_cell.length_b   1.000
_cell.length_c   1.000
_cell.angle_alpha   90.00
_cell.angle_beta   90.00
_cell.angle_gamma   90.00
#
_symmetry.space_group_name_H-M   'P 1'
#
loop_
_entity.id
_entity.type
_entity.pdbx_description
1 polymer ?
#
loop_
_entity_poly.entity_id
_entity_poly.type
_entity_poly.pdbx_seq_one_letter_code
_entity_poly.pdbx_strand_id
1 'polypeptide(L)'
;MEHTTKHSHMTSPGASHAPAVEHPADRIRIVSTPGVCGGRPRIDGHRIQVEDVAVWHERQGMSPDQILSEHPSLTLAEVHAALAYYYENRDRIDADLDEAKRYAAEMKAKAGPSLLELRIRSRTNDAQDDPLSPR
;
A
#
# COMPACT_ATOMS: atom_id res chain seq x y z
N MET A 1 -57.64 53.04 1.05
CA MET A 1 -56.81 53.46 -0.11
C MET A 1 -55.49 53.89 0.51
N GLU A 2 -54.37 53.20 0.40
CA GLU A 2 -53.87 52.32 -0.65
C GLU A 2 -53.13 51.12 -0.05
N HIS A 3 -53.25 49.99 -0.74
CA HIS A 3 -52.46 48.80 -0.52
C HIS A 3 -51.04 49.04 -1.04
N THR A 4 -50.00 48.74 -0.25
CA THR A 4 -48.76 48.28 -0.86
C THR A 4 -48.01 47.33 0.06
N THR A 5 -48.12 46.06 -0.30
CA THR A 5 -47.30 44.94 0.13
C THR A 5 -45.83 45.25 -0.14
N LYS A 6 -44.99 45.33 0.91
CA LYS A 6 -43.53 45.21 0.75
C LYS A 6 -43.14 43.76 1.02
N HIS A 7 -43.20 42.94 -0.03
CA HIS A 7 -42.44 41.68 -0.10
C HIS A 7 -40.96 42.04 -0.23
N SER A 8 -40.26 42.21 0.89
CA SER A 8 -38.80 42.26 0.87
C SER A 8 -38.28 40.84 1.00
N HIS A 9 -37.71 40.39 -0.11
CA HIS A 9 -37.21 39.05 -0.32
C HIS A 9 -36.08 38.75 0.67
N MET A 10 -36.23 37.63 1.38
CA MET A 10 -35.10 36.95 2.01
C MET A 10 -34.31 36.29 0.88
N THR A 11 -33.18 36.87 0.52
CA THR A 11 -32.18 36.19 -0.31
C THR A 11 -30.94 36.00 0.54
N SER A 12 -30.79 34.78 1.06
CA SER A 12 -29.56 34.29 1.65
C SER A 12 -28.42 34.42 0.63
N PRO A 13 -27.29 35.07 0.96
CA PRO A 13 -26.13 34.98 0.10
C PRO A 13 -25.62 33.54 0.16
N GLY A 14 -25.41 32.98 -1.05
CA GLY A 14 -25.19 31.57 -1.30
C GLY A 14 -24.11 30.96 -0.43
N ALA A 15 -24.32 29.67 -0.12
CA ALA A 15 -23.23 28.78 0.24
C ALA A 15 -22.14 28.98 -0.82
N SER A 16 -21.05 29.62 -0.41
CA SER A 16 -19.81 29.70 -1.16
C SER A 16 -19.34 28.25 -1.30
N HIS A 17 -19.85 27.57 -2.32
CA HIS A 17 -19.22 26.39 -2.86
C HIS A 17 -17.88 26.91 -3.35
N ALA A 18 -16.87 26.84 -2.47
CA ALA A 18 -15.49 26.94 -2.88
C ALA A 18 -15.39 26.09 -4.14
N PRO A 19 -14.84 26.62 -5.24
CA PRO A 19 -14.76 25.84 -6.46
C PRO A 19 -14.06 24.54 -6.06
N ALA A 20 -14.74 23.41 -6.26
CA ALA A 20 -14.12 22.11 -6.18
C ALA A 20 -12.97 22.22 -7.17
N VAL A 21 -11.76 22.44 -6.65
CA VAL A 21 -10.58 22.62 -7.47
C VAL A 21 -10.41 21.27 -8.14
N GLU A 22 -10.95 21.18 -9.35
CA GLU A 22 -10.80 20.09 -10.28
C GLU A 22 -9.34 20.07 -10.68
N HIS A 23 -8.55 19.46 -9.80
CA HIS A 23 -7.16 19.21 -10.08
C HIS A 23 -7.13 18.27 -11.28
N PRO A 24 -6.46 18.67 -12.38
CA PRO A 24 -6.39 17.84 -13.57
C PRO A 24 -5.87 16.46 -13.19
N ALA A 25 -6.19 15.46 -14.00
CA ALA A 25 -5.89 14.04 -13.81
C ALA A 25 -4.40 13.68 -13.57
N ASP A 26 -3.53 14.67 -13.45
CA ASP A 26 -2.09 14.62 -13.19
C ASP A 26 -1.72 14.68 -11.70
N ARG A 27 -2.70 14.76 -10.77
CA ARG A 27 -2.37 14.61 -9.35
C ARG A 27 -2.07 13.15 -9.03
N ILE A 28 -0.84 12.90 -8.56
CA ILE A 28 -0.51 11.66 -7.86
C ILE A 28 -1.55 11.43 -6.76
N ARG A 29 -2.24 10.29 -6.84
CA ARG A 29 -3.30 9.93 -5.89
C ARG A 29 -2.87 8.70 -5.10
N ILE A 30 -2.95 8.81 -3.78
CA ILE A 30 -2.95 7.65 -2.91
C ILE A 30 -4.40 7.18 -2.79
N VAL A 31 -4.69 5.97 -3.25
CA VAL A 31 -6.02 5.39 -3.29
C VAL A 31 -6.10 4.19 -2.35
N SER A 32 -7.22 4.09 -1.62
CA SER A 32 -7.55 2.92 -0.81
C SER A 32 -8.83 2.31 -1.37
N THR A 33 -8.74 1.12 -1.97
CA THR A 33 -9.90 0.45 -2.59
C THR A 33 -10.18 -0.85 -1.82
N PRO A 34 -11.38 -1.01 -1.23
CA PRO A 34 -11.77 -2.26 -0.59
C PRO A 34 -11.62 -3.45 -1.55
N GLY A 35 -10.99 -4.54 -1.08
CA GLY A 35 -10.75 -5.74 -1.89
C GLY A 35 -9.50 -5.70 -2.78
N VAL A 36 -8.82 -4.56 -2.93
CA VAL A 36 -7.52 -4.45 -3.61
C VAL A 36 -6.44 -4.24 -2.56
N CYS A 37 -5.42 -5.10 -2.57
CA CYS A 37 -4.30 -5.05 -1.61
C CYS A 37 -4.77 -4.92 -0.15
N GLY A 38 -5.84 -5.65 0.21
CA GLY A 38 -6.41 -5.64 1.56
C GLY A 38 -7.09 -4.32 1.97
N GLY A 39 -7.37 -3.41 1.03
CA GLY A 39 -7.90 -2.08 1.34
C GLY A 39 -6.85 -1.08 1.81
N ARG A 40 -5.56 -1.46 1.77
CA ARG A 40 -4.45 -0.61 2.19
C ARG A 40 -4.21 0.52 1.17
N PRO A 41 -3.69 1.67 1.62
CA PRO A 41 -3.35 2.78 0.75
C PRO A 41 -2.25 2.38 -0.24
N ARG A 42 -2.48 2.67 -1.53
CA ARG A 42 -1.54 2.41 -2.63
C ARG A 42 -1.45 3.59 -3.57
N ILE A 43 -0.38 3.64 -4.35
CA ILE A 43 -0.24 4.62 -5.44
C ILE A 43 -1.24 4.25 -6.54
N ASP A 44 -2.03 5.22 -7.00
CA ASP A 44 -3.02 5.01 -8.07
C ASP A 44 -2.36 4.48 -9.35
N GLY A 45 -3.03 3.58 -10.07
CA GLY A 45 -2.43 2.90 -11.23
C GLY A 45 -1.39 1.81 -10.88
N HIS A 46 -0.90 1.73 -9.64
CA HIS A 46 0.06 0.73 -9.19
C HIS A 46 -0.54 -0.26 -8.19
N ARG A 47 0.11 -1.42 -8.06
CA ARG A 47 -0.12 -2.36 -6.95
C ARG A 47 0.89 -2.20 -5.82
N ILE A 48 1.64 -1.09 -5.83
CA ILE A 48 2.65 -0.76 -4.82
C ILE A 48 1.96 0.03 -3.72
N GLN A 49 1.97 -0.52 -2.51
CA GLN A 49 1.34 0.06 -1.34
C GLN A 49 2.25 1.15 -0.75
N VAL A 50 1.66 2.10 -0.04
CA VAL A 50 2.44 3.14 0.67
C VAL A 50 3.39 2.52 1.69
N GLU A 51 2.98 1.42 2.31
CA GLU A 51 3.80 0.68 3.26
C GLU A 51 5.06 0.06 2.64
N ASP A 52 5.01 -0.37 1.38
CA ASP A 52 6.16 -0.94 0.69
C ASP A 52 7.25 0.13 0.55
N VAL A 53 6.84 1.31 0.08
CA VAL A 53 7.72 2.48 -0.07
C VAL A 53 8.31 2.90 1.28
N ALA A 54 7.49 2.91 2.33
CA ALA A 54 7.95 3.22 3.68
C ALA A 54 8.96 2.19 4.21
N VAL A 55 8.74 0.90 3.95
CA VAL A 55 9.68 -0.17 4.34
C VAL A 55 10.99 -0.05 3.58
N TRP A 56 10.97 0.21 2.27
CA TRP A 56 12.18 0.43 1.48
C TRP A 56 12.99 1.62 1.99
N HIS A 57 12.32 2.74 2.26
CA HIS A 57 12.98 3.95 2.72
C HIS A 57 13.48 3.85 4.17
N GLU A 58 12.58 3.56 5.12
CA GLU A 58 12.89 3.64 6.56
C GLU A 58 13.66 2.42 7.08
N ARG A 59 13.33 1.22 6.58
CA ARG A 59 13.90 -0.03 7.12
C ARG A 59 15.07 -0.55 6.31
N GLN A 60 15.06 -0.33 4.99
CA GLN A 60 16.15 -0.76 4.10
C GLN A 60 17.12 0.39 3.77
N GLY A 61 16.80 1.63 4.17
CA GLY A 61 17.66 2.79 3.95
C GLY A 61 17.80 3.19 2.48
N MET A 62 16.88 2.75 1.61
CA MET A 62 16.92 3.07 0.20
C MET A 62 16.52 4.53 -0.02
N SER A 63 17.28 5.25 -0.84
CA SER A 63 16.89 6.59 -1.27
C SER A 63 15.71 6.53 -2.26
N PRO A 64 14.93 7.62 -2.41
CA PRO A 64 13.87 7.69 -3.42
C PRO A 64 14.33 7.35 -4.85
N ASP A 65 15.54 7.79 -5.24
CA ASP A 65 16.16 7.43 -6.52
C ASP A 65 16.49 5.94 -6.65
N GLN A 66 16.93 5.29 -5.56
CA GLN A 66 17.17 3.84 -5.56
C GLN A 66 15.86 3.07 -5.68
N ILE A 67 14.81 3.50 -4.98
CA ILE A 67 13.47 2.91 -5.09
C ILE A 67 12.98 3.00 -6.54
N LEU A 68 13.20 4.14 -7.20
CA LEU A 68 12.87 4.32 -8.61
C LEU A 68 13.69 3.40 -9.54
N SER A 69 14.98 3.19 -9.24
CA SER A 69 15.84 2.28 -10.00
C SER A 69 15.36 0.83 -9.94
N GLU A 70 14.88 0.39 -8.77
CA GLU A 70 14.34 -0.97 -8.58
C GLU A 70 12.90 -1.10 -9.13
N HIS A 71 12.14 -0.01 -9.09
CA HIS A 71 10.75 0.07 -9.54
C HIS A 71 10.57 1.16 -10.62
N PRO A 72 11.05 0.92 -11.86
CA PRO A 72 11.03 1.92 -12.93
C PRO A 72 9.62 2.23 -13.48
N SER A 73 8.60 1.49 -13.01
CA SER A 73 7.21 1.79 -13.31
C SER A 73 6.68 2.97 -12.49
N LEU A 74 7.32 3.30 -11.36
CA LEU A 74 6.98 4.46 -10.56
C LEU A 74 7.66 5.72 -11.11
N THR A 75 7.18 6.87 -10.66
CA THR A 75 7.84 8.16 -10.81
C THR A 75 8.38 8.64 -9.47
N LEU A 76 9.39 9.51 -9.51
CA LEU A 76 9.95 10.10 -8.29
C LEU A 76 8.87 10.87 -7.48
N ALA A 77 7.93 11.51 -8.18
CA ALA A 77 6.82 12.21 -7.55
C ALA A 77 5.88 11.26 -6.80
N GLU A 78 5.63 10.07 -7.32
CA GLU A 78 4.83 9.04 -6.65
C GLU A 78 5.50 8.48 -5.40
N VAL A 79 6.81 8.25 -5.47
CA VAL A 79 7.60 7.84 -4.30
C VAL A 79 7.49 8.90 -3.20
N HIS A 80 7.70 10.17 -3.53
CA HIS A 80 7.56 11.25 -2.55
C HIS A 80 6.14 11.42 -2.03
N ALA A 81 5.11 11.27 -2.86
CA ALA A 81 3.72 11.35 -2.42
C ALA A 81 3.39 10.20 -1.44
N ALA A 82 3.88 8.99 -1.70
CA ALA A 82 3.72 7.86 -0.80
C ALA A 82 4.44 8.11 0.53
N LEU A 83 5.68 8.63 0.51
CA LEU A 83 6.41 8.99 1.72
C LEU A 83 5.72 10.09 2.52
N ALA A 84 5.20 11.13 1.85
CA ALA A 84 4.43 12.19 2.50
C ALA A 84 3.19 11.61 3.21
N TYR A 85 2.42 10.77 2.51
CA TYR A 85 1.26 10.09 3.11
C TYR A 85 1.67 9.19 4.28
N TYR A 86 2.80 8.48 4.15
CA TYR A 86 3.32 7.64 5.23
C TYR A 86 3.62 8.47 6.48
N TYR A 87 4.36 9.58 6.36
CA TYR A 87 4.71 10.39 7.52
C TYR A 87 3.51 11.06 8.18
N GLU A 88 2.47 11.42 7.41
CA GLU A 88 1.21 11.91 7.95
C GLU A 88 0.41 10.84 8.72
N ASN A 89 0.59 9.56 8.38
CA ASN A 89 -0.20 8.44 8.91
C ASN A 89 0.67 7.35 9.55
N ARG A 90 1.87 7.72 10.02
CA ARG A 90 2.93 6.77 10.40
C ARG A 90 2.48 5.74 11.41
N ASP A 91 1.89 6.19 12.51
CA ASP A 91 1.47 5.31 13.61
C ASP A 91 0.47 4.25 13.15
N ARG A 92 -0.48 4.65 12.28
CA ARG A 92 -1.48 3.74 11.72
C ARG A 92 -0.84 2.71 10.81
N ILE A 93 0.02 3.16 9.89
CA ILE A 93 0.65 2.27 8.90
C ILE A 93 1.64 1.31 9.58
N ASP A 94 2.41 1.80 10.55
CA ASP A 94 3.34 0.96 11.32
C ASP A 94 2.57 -0.10 12.14
N ALA A 95 1.44 0.25 12.75
CA ALA A 95 0.57 -0.71 13.43
C ALA A 95 0.02 -1.77 12.46
N ASP A 96 -0.48 -1.35 11.30
CA ASP A 96 -0.97 -2.28 10.26
C ASP A 96 0.15 -3.22 9.78
N LEU A 97 1.37 -2.70 9.59
CA LEU A 97 2.54 -3.49 9.19
C LEU A 97 2.89 -4.55 10.24
N ASP A 98 2.88 -4.19 11.51
CA ASP A 98 3.23 -5.11 12.58
C ASP A 98 2.15 -6.17 12.79
N GLU A 99 0.87 -5.82 12.70
CA GLU A 99 -0.23 -6.80 12.71
C GLU A 99 -0.11 -7.79 11.53
N ALA A 100 0.16 -7.29 10.32
CA ALA A 100 0.35 -8.13 9.15
C ALA A 100 1.52 -9.12 9.33
N LYS A 101 2.64 -8.68 9.93
CA LYS A 101 3.78 -9.56 10.23
C LYS A 101 3.41 -10.63 11.26
N ARG A 102 2.67 -10.28 12.32
CA ARG A 102 2.23 -11.22 13.35
C ARG A 102 1.33 -12.29 12.74
N TYR A 103 0.34 -11.87 11.96
CA TYR A 103 -0.54 -12.78 11.24
C TYR A 103 0.24 -13.71 10.30
N ALA A 104 1.18 -13.18 9.51
CA ALA A 104 2.01 -13.98 8.63
C ALA A 104 2.89 -14.99 9.39
N ALA A 105 3.45 -14.60 10.53
CA ALA A 105 4.25 -15.48 11.38
C ALA A 105 3.40 -16.61 11.98
N GLU A 106 2.20 -16.31 12.46
CA GLU A 106 1.26 -17.32 12.96
C GLU A 106 0.84 -18.31 11.88
N MET A 107 0.50 -17.83 10.69
CA MET A 107 0.12 -18.70 9.58
C MET A 107 1.28 -19.58 9.15
N LYS A 108 2.50 -19.04 9.13
CA LYS A 108 3.71 -19.83 8.87
C LYS A 108 3.96 -20.89 9.95
N ALA A 109 3.71 -20.59 11.22
CA ALA A 109 3.86 -21.56 12.32
C ALA A 109 2.80 -22.68 12.27
N LYS A 110 1.59 -22.37 11.81
CA LYS A 110 0.49 -23.32 11.65
C LYS A 110 0.61 -24.16 10.37
N ALA A 111 1.27 -23.62 9.34
CA ALA A 111 1.55 -24.34 8.11
C ALA A 111 2.64 -25.40 8.37
N GLY A 112 2.24 -26.67 8.40
CA GLY A 112 3.18 -27.79 8.35
C GLY A 112 4.05 -27.78 7.09
N PRO A 113 4.98 -28.74 6.92
CA PRO A 113 5.90 -28.74 5.78
C PRO A 113 5.13 -28.72 4.45
N SER A 114 5.50 -27.78 3.59
CA SER A 114 4.86 -27.66 2.27
C SER A 114 5.09 -28.92 1.43
N LEU A 115 4.20 -29.21 0.47
CA LEU A 115 4.40 -30.34 -0.46
C LEU A 115 5.72 -30.24 -1.23
N LEU A 116 6.18 -29.02 -1.50
CA LEU A 116 7.49 -28.77 -2.09
C LEU A 116 8.62 -29.16 -1.12
N GLU A 117 8.48 -28.85 0.17
CA GLU A 117 9.47 -29.20 1.19
C GLU A 117 9.53 -30.70 1.45
N LEU A 118 8.37 -31.38 1.46
CA LEU A 118 8.29 -32.84 1.49
C LEU A 118 8.99 -33.44 0.26
N ARG A 119 8.77 -32.87 -0.93
CA ARG A 119 9.38 -33.33 -2.19
C ARG A 119 10.90 -33.12 -2.23
N ILE A 120 11.40 -31.99 -1.73
CA ILE A 120 12.84 -31.71 -1.63
C ILE A 120 13.49 -32.69 -0.65
N ARG A 121 12.87 -32.93 0.52
CA ARG A 121 13.37 -33.85 1.55
C ARG A 121 13.45 -35.30 1.08
N SER A 122 12.44 -35.79 0.36
CA SER A 122 12.47 -37.15 -0.22
C SER A 122 13.66 -37.32 -1.16
N ARG A 123 13.88 -36.37 -2.06
CA ARG A 123 14.95 -36.43 -3.06
C ARG A 123 16.36 -36.38 -2.45
N THR A 124 16.54 -35.69 -1.33
CA THR A 124 17.82 -35.65 -0.61
C THR A 124 18.09 -36.92 0.19
N ASN A 125 17.06 -37.59 0.71
CA ASN A 125 17.21 -38.87 1.41
C ASN A 125 17.58 -40.02 0.45
N ASP A 126 17.01 -40.04 -0.75
CA ASP A 126 17.33 -41.06 -1.77
C ASP A 126 18.78 -40.97 -2.30
N ALA A 127 19.47 -39.84 -2.07
CA ALA A 127 20.85 -39.62 -2.51
C ALA A 127 21.92 -40.01 -1.45
N GLN A 128 21.51 -40.37 -0.23
CA GLN A 128 22.43 -40.73 0.87
C GLN A 128 22.54 -42.26 1.10
N ASP A 129 21.83 -43.09 0.33
CA ASP A 129 21.77 -44.56 0.50
C ASP A 129 22.51 -45.36 -0.61
N ASP A 130 23.51 -44.77 -1.27
CA ASP A 130 24.42 -45.53 -2.16
C ASP A 130 25.72 -45.86 -1.41
N PRO A 131 25.82 -47.01 -0.71
CA PRO A 131 27.10 -47.50 -0.25
C PRO A 131 27.86 -47.98 -1.48
N LEU A 132 28.74 -47.13 -2.01
CA LEU A 132 29.81 -47.49 -2.94
C LEU A 132 30.53 -48.73 -2.38
N SER A 133 30.14 -49.91 -2.87
CA SER A 133 30.75 -51.17 -2.51
C SER A 133 32.05 -51.31 -3.31
N PRO A 134 33.24 -51.26 -2.70
CA PRO A 134 34.48 -51.46 -3.43
C PRO A 134 34.63 -52.94 -3.75
N ARG A 135 35.04 -53.24 -4.98
CA ARG A 135 35.35 -54.59 -5.47
C ARG A 135 36.86 -54.78 -5.59
#